data_AF-A0A0A3XPD4-F1
#
_entry.id   AF-A0A0A3XPD4-F1
#
_cell.length_a   1.000
_cell.length_b   1.000
_cell.length_c   1.000
_cell.angle_alpha   90.00
_cell.angle_beta   90.00
_cell.angle_gamma   90.00
#
_symmetry.space_group_name_H-M   'P 1'
#
loop_
_entity.id
_entity.type
_entity.pdbx_description
1 polymer ?
#
loop_
_entity_poly.entity_id
_entity_poly.type
_entity_poly.pdbx_seq_one_letter_code
_entity_poly.pdbx_strand_id
1 'polypeptide(L)' 'MNKWGFVAMHAAVAAAFMFLLQRFVMNATQESSLLWALTFAVCAAGLAYKQSNR' A
#
# COMPACT_ATOMS: atom_id res chain seq x y z
N MET A 1 -18.51 11.43 -9.54
CA MET A 1 -18.13 11.10 -8.14
C MET A 1 -16.65 10.75 -8.15
N ASN A 2 -15.77 11.59 -7.58
CA ASN A 2 -14.32 11.40 -7.66
C ASN A 2 -13.87 10.24 -6.76
N LYS A 3 -13.85 9.02 -7.33
CA LYS A 3 -13.52 7.76 -6.63
C LYS A 3 -12.07 7.70 -6.10
N TRP A 4 -11.25 8.67 -6.48
CA TRP A 4 -9.87 8.83 -6.02
C TRP A 4 -9.73 8.93 -4.50
N GLY A 5 -10.66 9.61 -3.81
CA GLY A 5 -10.63 9.71 -2.34
C GLY A 5 -10.85 8.34 -1.66
N PHE A 6 -11.74 7.52 -2.23
CA PHE A 6 -12.00 6.17 -1.72
C PHE A 6 -10.83 5.23 -1.95
N VAL A 7 -10.19 5.33 -3.13
CA VAL A 7 -8.97 4.56 -3.45
C VAL A 7 -7.81 4.96 -2.54
N ALA A 8 -7.61 6.25 -2.28
CA ALA A 8 -6.59 6.73 -1.35
C ALA A 8 -6.84 6.25 0.08
N MET A 9 -8.09 6.32 0.56
CA MET A 9 -8.47 5.82 1.88
C MET A 9 -8.22 4.30 1.99
N HIS A 10 -8.57 3.54 0.95
CA HIS A 10 -8.36 2.08 0.95
C HIS A 10 -6.87 1.73 0.93
N ALA A 11 -6.06 2.45 0.16
CA ALA A 11 -4.61 2.27 0.12
C ALA A 11 -3.96 2.61 1.48
N ALA A 12 -4.40 3.68 2.14
CA ALA A 12 -3.91 4.06 3.47
C ALA A 12 -4.23 3.01 4.53
N VAL A 13 -5.47 2.49 4.54
CA VAL A 13 -5.88 1.41 5.46
C VAL A 13 -5.10 0.13 5.21
N ALA A 14 -4.89 -0.25 3.94
CA ALA A 14 -4.11 -1.42 3.58
C ALA A 14 -2.63 -1.30 4.00
N ALA A 15 -2.02 -0.12 3.80
CA ALA A 15 -0.66 0.15 4.23
C ALA A 15 -0.49 0.09 5.76
N ALA A 16 -1.43 0.68 6.50
CA ALA A 16 -1.43 0.64 7.96
C ALA A 16 -1.59 -0.79 8.48
N PHE A 17 -2.49 -1.58 7.88
CA PHE A 17 -2.70 -2.98 8.24
C PHE A 17 -1.43 -3.83 8.03
N MET A 18 -0.78 -3.69 6.86
CA MET A 18 0.44 -4.45 6.56
C MET A 18 1.61 -4.07 7.47
N PHE A 19 1.79 -2.78 7.74
CA PHE A 19 2.84 -2.30 8.65
C PHE A 19 2.66 -2.86 10.08
N LEU A 20 1.43 -2.82 10.61
CA LEU A 20 1.14 -3.34 11.94
C LEU A 20 1.35 -4.87 12.01
N LEU A 21 0.93 -5.60 10.98
CA LEU A 21 1.09 -7.05 10.92
C LEU A 21 2.58 -7.45 10.85
N GLN A 22 3.37 -6.76 10.03
CA GLN A 22 4.83 -6.99 9.97
C GLN A 22 5.53 -6.64 11.28
N ARG A 23 5.16 -5.53 11.92
CA ARG A 23 5.83 -5.05 13.14
C ARG A 23 5.50 -5.88 14.38
N PHE A 24 4.24 -6.27 14.56
CA PHE A 24 3.77 -6.88 15.81
C PHE A 24 3.57 -8.39 15.72
N VAL A 25 3.12 -8.91 14.58
CA VAL A 25 2.84 -10.35 14.43
C VAL A 25 4.07 -11.09 13.93
N MET A 26 4.80 -10.49 12.99
CA MET A 26 5.87 -11.17 12.27
C MET A 26 7.29 -10.80 12.75
N ASN A 27 7.41 -9.90 13.73
CA ASN A 27 8.67 -9.35 14.25
C ASN A 27 9.65 -8.93 13.13
N ALA A 28 9.12 -8.47 12.00
CA ALA A 28 9.94 -8.11 10.85
C ALA A 28 10.75 -6.86 11.17
N THR A 29 12.00 -6.82 10.71
CA THR A 29 12.86 -5.63 10.87
C THR A 29 12.25 -4.45 10.10
N GLN A 30 12.58 -3.23 10.54
CA GLN A 30 12.07 -2.00 9.92
C GLN A 30 12.43 -1.92 8.42
N GLU A 31 13.58 -2.47 8.05
CA GLU A 31 14.07 -2.58 6.67
C GLU A 31 13.13 -3.42 5.80
N SER A 32 12.71 -4.60 6.29
CA SER A 32 11.76 -5.45 5.56
C SER A 32 10.37 -4.81 5.41
N SER A 33 9.92 -4.07 6.43
CA SER A 33 8.63 -3.35 6.40
C SER A 33 8.67 -2.21 5.37
N LEU A 34 9.78 -1.47 5.30
CA LEU A 34 10.00 -0.42 4.30
C LEU A 34 10.07 -0.98 2.88
N LEU A 35 10.77 -2.10 2.66
CA LEU A 35 10.85 -2.76 1.37
C LEU A 35 9.48 -3.21 0.85
N TRP A 36 8.66 -3.79 1.73
CA TRP A 36 7.30 -4.18 1.37
C TRP A 36 6.40 -2.98 1.08
N ALA A 37 6.49 -1.90 1.88
CA ALA A 37 5.75 -0.67 1.62
C ALA A 37 6.09 -0.07 0.24
N LEU A 38 7.38 -0.05 -0.13
CA LEU A 38 7.83 0.40 -1.46
C LEU A 38 7.29 -0.51 -2.58
N THR A 39 7.33 -1.83 -2.38
CA THR A 39 6.86 -2.80 -3.37
C THR A 39 5.35 -2.66 -3.60
N PHE A 40 4.57 -2.52 -2.53
CA PHE A 40 3.13 -2.28 -2.61
C PHE A 40 2.79 -0.93 -3.23
N ALA A 41 3.54 0.13 -2.91
CA ALA A 41 3.34 1.46 -3.48
C ALA A 41 3.59 1.46 -5.01
N VAL A 42 4.66 0.83 -5.48
CA VAL A 42 4.96 0.69 -6.92
C VAL A 42 3.88 -0.12 -7.63
N CYS A 43 3.43 -1.23 -7.03
CA CYS A 43 2.39 -2.07 -7.62
C CYS A 43 1.04 -1.32 -7.71
N ALA A 44 0.65 -0.61 -6.63
CA ALA A 44 -0.54 0.22 -6.62
C ALA A 44 -0.48 1.36 -7.63
N ALA A 45 0.67 2.03 -7.77
CA ALA A 45 0.90 3.07 -8.77
C ALA A 45 0.80 2.52 -10.20
N GLY A 46 1.37 1.34 -10.46
CA GLY A 46 1.27 0.67 -11.77
C GLY A 46 -0.17 0.29 -12.14
N LEU A 47 -0.94 -0.23 -11.18
CA LEU A 47 -2.37 -0.54 -11.37
C LEU A 47 -3.18 0.73 -11.62
N ALA A 48 -2.93 1.81 -10.86
CA ALA A 48 -3.59 3.09 -11.06
C ALA A 48 -3.24 3.73 -12.41
N TYR A 49 -1.99 3.65 -12.85
CA TYR A 49 -1.55 4.13 -14.17
C TYR A 49 -2.29 3.40 -15.30
N LYS A 50 -2.34 2.06 -15.24
CA LYS A 50 -3.11 1.27 -16.21
C LYS A 50 -4.62 1.56 -16.17
N GLN A 51 -5.18 1.86 -14.99
CA GLN A 51 -6.60 2.22 -14.87
C GLN A 51 -6.88 3.65 -15.37
N SER A 52 -5.91 4.57 -15.27
CA SER A 52 -6.05 5.95 -15.76
C SER A 52 -5.84 6.08 -17.28
N ASN A 53 -5.16 5.12 -17.91
CA ASN A 53 -4.94 5.04 -19.36
C ASN A 53 -6.01 4.17 -20.07
N ARG A 54 -7.17 3.93 -19.44
CA ARG A 54 -8.32 3.24 -20.02
C ARG A 54 -9.50 4.20 -20.07
#